data_AF-A0AAV5H5E7-F1
#
_entry.id   AF-A0AAV5H5E7-F1
#
_cell.length_a   1.000
_cell.length_b   1.000
_cell.length_c   1.000
_cell.angle_alpha   90.00
_cell.angle_beta   90.00
_cell.angle_gamma   90.00
#
_symmetry.space_group_name_H-M   'P 1'
#
loop_
_entity.id
_entity.type
_entity.pdbx_description
1 polymer ?
#
loop_
_entity_poly.entity_id
_entity_poly.type
_entity_poly.pdbx_seq_one_letter_code
_entity_poly.pdbx_strand_id
1 'polypeptide(L)'
;MNIRSAIENTIPISQFNRGLAGKIFEEVKHHGAKVVMKNNSPECVLLSPEEYIHLLDEVNDARLLATATQRMSAFNPYTVISQEQVDREFGFNPADYEETDGIEFE
;
A
#
# COMPACT_ATOMS: atom_id res chain seq x y z
N MET A 1 -20.80 11.42 1.11
CA MET A 1 -20.91 10.24 0.24
C MET A 1 -21.96 10.55 -0.82
N ASN A 2 -21.58 10.70 -2.09
CA ASN A 2 -22.50 11.13 -3.14
C ASN A 2 -23.19 9.91 -3.75
N ILE A 3 -24.53 9.87 -3.78
CA ILE A 3 -25.31 8.75 -4.35
C ILE A 3 -24.91 8.49 -5.81
N ARG A 4 -24.51 9.54 -6.53
CA ARG A 4 -24.01 9.44 -7.90
C ARG A 4 -22.74 8.59 -8.00
N SER A 5 -21.79 8.74 -7.06
CA SER A 5 -20.56 7.95 -7.08
C SER A 5 -20.82 6.47 -6.74
N ALA A 6 -21.80 6.18 -5.88
CA ALA A 6 -22.21 4.80 -5.60
C ALA A 6 -22.83 4.11 -6.82
N ILE A 7 -23.56 4.86 -7.67
CA ILE A 7 -24.14 4.34 -8.91
C ILE A 7 -23.06 4.21 -10.00
N GLU A 8 -22.20 5.22 -10.17
CA GLU A 8 -21.13 5.25 -11.18
C GLU A 8 -20.00 4.24 -10.91
N ASN A 9 -19.88 3.75 -9.66
CA ASN A 9 -18.83 2.82 -9.27
C ASN A 9 -19.31 1.38 -9.05
N THR A 10 -20.48 1.02 -9.59
CA THR A 10 -20.97 -0.37 -9.52
C THR A 10 -21.11 -1.00 -10.89
N ILE A 11 -20.79 -2.30 -10.99
CA ILE A 11 -20.90 -3.09 -12.21
C ILE A 11 -21.75 -4.33 -11.93
N PRO A 12 -22.89 -4.51 -12.60
CA PRO A 12 -23.64 -5.76 -12.52
C PRO A 12 -22.80 -6.91 -13.10
N ILE A 13 -22.72 -8.04 -12.38
CA ILE A 13 -21.94 -9.22 -12.82
C ILE A 13 -22.38 -9.74 -14.20
N SER A 14 -23.64 -9.48 -14.59
CA SER A 14 -24.18 -9.86 -15.89
C SER A 14 -23.50 -9.15 -17.08
N GLN A 15 -22.83 -8.01 -16.87
CA GLN A 15 -22.07 -7.34 -17.92
C GLN A 15 -20.83 -8.14 -18.35
N PHE A 16 -20.17 -8.85 -17.42
CA PHE A 16 -19.07 -9.76 -17.74
C PHE A 16 -19.54 -10.88 -18.67
N ASN A 17 -20.69 -11.47 -18.37
CA ASN A 17 -21.29 -12.55 -19.17
C ASN A 17 -21.74 -12.09 -20.57
N ARG A 18 -21.87 -10.78 -20.80
CA ARG A 18 -22.23 -10.17 -22.10
C ARG A 18 -21.01 -9.78 -22.95
N GLY A 19 -19.80 -10.16 -22.53
CA GLY A 19 -18.56 -9.84 -23.25
C GLY A 19 -18.09 -8.40 -23.07
N LEU A 20 -18.60 -7.66 -22.07
CA LEU A 20 -18.19 -6.28 -21.79
C LEU A 20 -16.92 -6.16 -20.94
N ALA A 21 -16.23 -7.27 -20.67
CA ALA A 21 -15.07 -7.31 -19.78
C ALA A 21 -13.96 -6.32 -20.18
N GLY A 22 -13.64 -6.20 -21.47
CA GLY A 22 -12.62 -5.26 -21.94
C GLY A 22 -12.96 -3.80 -21.62
N LYS A 23 -14.21 -3.39 -21.84
CA LYS A 23 -14.68 -2.03 -21.50
C LYS A 23 -14.66 -1.79 -19.98
N ILE A 24 -15.05 -2.79 -19.20
CA ILE A 24 -15.01 -2.72 -17.74
C ILE A 24 -13.57 -2.50 -17.25
N PHE A 25 -12.60 -3.25 -17.76
CA PHE A 25 -11.21 -3.10 -17.34
C PHE A 25 -10.63 -1.74 -17.74
N GLU A 26 -10.99 -1.22 -18.92
CA GLU A 26 -10.62 0.13 -19.34
C GLU A 26 -11.19 1.21 -18.40
N GLU A 27 -12.46 1.06 -18.00
CA GLU A 27 -13.08 1.96 -17.03
C GLU A 27 -12.41 1.88 -15.65
N VAL A 28 -12.02 0.69 -15.18
CA VAL A 28 -11.29 0.53 -13.91
C VAL A 28 -9.92 1.21 -13.99
N LYS A 29 -9.21 1.05 -15.12
CA LYS A 29 -7.89 1.64 -15.33
C LYS A 29 -7.92 3.18 -15.37
N HIS A 30 -8.95 3.77 -15.97
CA HIS A 30 -9.02 5.23 -16.16
C HIS A 30 -9.86 5.97 -15.11
N HIS A 31 -10.81 5.29 -14.48
CA HIS A 31 -11.77 5.91 -13.56
C HIS A 31 -11.74 5.29 -12.16
N GLY A 32 -10.80 4.39 -11.90
CA GLY A 32 -10.54 3.81 -10.58
C GLY A 32 -11.47 2.65 -10.22
N ALA A 33 -11.44 2.31 -8.93
CA ALA A 33 -12.07 1.10 -8.39
C ALA A 33 -13.58 0.99 -8.71
N LYS A 34 -14.04 -0.24 -8.98
CA LYS A 34 -15.45 -0.56 -9.23
C LYS A 34 -15.92 -1.72 -8.36
N VAL A 35 -17.13 -1.65 -7.82
CA VAL A 35 -17.74 -2.73 -7.04
C VAL A 35 -18.58 -3.61 -7.97
N VAL A 36 -18.31 -4.90 -8.02
CA VAL A 36 -19.13 -5.87 -8.76
C VAL A 36 -20.33 -6.28 -7.92
N MET A 37 -21.51 -6.19 -8.50
CA MET A 37 -22.78 -6.53 -7.87
C MET A 37 -23.32 -7.84 -8.43
N LYS A 38 -23.68 -8.79 -7.56
CA LYS A 38 -24.36 -10.05 -7.89
C LYS A 38 -25.60 -10.18 -7.03
N ASN A 39 -26.76 -10.38 -7.65
CA ASN A 39 -28.05 -10.47 -6.94
C ASN A 39 -28.28 -9.28 -5.98
N ASN A 40 -28.00 -8.06 -6.44
CA ASN A 40 -28.07 -6.81 -5.65
C ASN A 40 -27.18 -6.75 -4.40
N SER A 41 -26.21 -7.67 -4.27
CA SER A 41 -25.23 -7.68 -3.20
C SER A 41 -23.82 -7.45 -3.77
N PRO A 42 -22.93 -6.72 -3.06
CA PRO A 42 -21.55 -6.56 -3.48
C PRO A 42 -20.82 -7.91 -3.39
N GLU A 43 -20.22 -8.36 -4.49
CA GLU A 43 -19.47 -9.62 -4.57
C GLU A 43 -17.96 -9.37 -4.45
N CYS A 44 -17.44 -8.35 -5.13
CA CYS A 44 -16.03 -7.99 -5.07
C CYS A 44 -15.78 -6.52 -5.46
N VAL A 45 -14.55 -6.05 -5.23
CA VAL A 45 -14.04 -4.78 -5.75
C VAL A 45 -12.98 -5.09 -6.80
N LEU A 46 -13.08 -4.42 -7.94
CA LEU A 46 -12.11 -4.44 -9.02
C LEU A 46 -11.25 -3.20 -8.95
N LEU A 47 -9.94 -3.41 -9.05
CA LEU A 47 -8.89 -2.41 -9.00
C LEU A 47 -7.92 -2.69 -10.15
N SER A 48 -7.25 -1.65 -10.64
CA SER A 48 -6.07 -1.88 -11.48
C SER A 48 -4.93 -2.43 -10.61
N PRO A 49 -3.99 -3.19 -11.19
CA PRO A 49 -2.81 -3.63 -10.46
C PRO A 49 -2.03 -2.47 -9.82
N GLU A 50 -1.91 -1.35 -10.54
CA GLU A 50 -1.19 -0.17 -10.06
C GLU A 50 -1.84 0.42 -8.80
N GLU A 51 -3.17 0.56 -8.79
CA GLU A 51 -3.91 1.06 -7.63
C GLU A 51 -3.80 0.10 -6.44
N TYR A 52 -3.85 -1.21 -6.71
CA TYR A 52 -3.70 -2.21 -5.66
C TYR A 52 -2.33 -2.13 -4.97
N ILE A 53 -1.25 -1.99 -5.75
CA ILE A 53 0.11 -1.83 -5.21
C ILE A 53 0.21 -0.55 -4.39
N HIS A 54 -0.27 0.58 -4.93
CA HIS A 54 -0.26 1.86 -4.22
C HIS A 54 -0.98 1.78 -2.86
N LEU A 55 -2.13 1.11 -2.79
CA LEU A 55 -2.84 0.90 -1.53
C LEU A 55 -2.05 0.03 -0.54
N LEU A 56 -1.28 -0.95 -1.01
CA LEU A 56 -0.40 -1.74 -0.14
C LEU A 56 0.73 -0.87 0.41
N ASP A 57 1.32 -0.02 -0.42
CA ASP A 57 2.41 0.89 -0.03
C ASP A 57 1.93 1.91 1.00
N GLU A 58 0.76 2.54 0.79
CA GLU A 58 0.15 3.44 1.77
C GLU A 58 -0.10 2.76 3.13
N VAL A 59 -0.53 1.49 3.12
CA VAL A 59 -0.73 0.72 4.35
C VAL A 59 0.59 0.43 5.05
N ASN A 60 1.65 0.13 4.29
CA ASN A 60 2.98 -0.08 4.85
C ASN A 60 3.52 1.21 5.48
N ASP A 61 3.40 2.34 4.79
CA ASP A 61 3.82 3.65 5.29
C ASP A 61 3.06 4.05 6.54
N ALA A 62 1.74 3.83 6.56
CA ALA A 62 0.93 4.10 7.75
C ALA A 62 1.38 3.26 8.97
N ARG A 63 1.75 1.99 8.75
CA ARG A 63 2.28 1.12 9.81
C ARG A 63 3.67 1.58 10.28
N LEU A 64 4.54 2.00 9.36
CA LEU A 64 5.86 2.55 9.69
C LEU A 64 5.71 3.84 10.50
N LEU A 65 4.84 4.75 10.08
CA LEU A 65 4.55 5.99 10.78
C LEU A 65 3.98 5.73 12.19
N ALA A 66 3.05 4.79 12.32
CA ALA A 66 2.49 4.41 13.62
C ALA A 66 3.58 3.86 14.56
N THR A 67 4.47 3.01 14.04
CA THR A 67 5.60 2.46 14.78
C THR A 67 6.59 3.54 15.21
N ALA A 68 6.94 4.46 14.30
CA ALA A 68 7.81 5.60 14.61
C ALA A 68 7.18 6.49 15.68
N THR A 69 5.88 6.79 15.57
CA THR A 69 5.12 7.57 16.55
C THR A 69 5.14 6.89 17.92
N GLN A 70 4.93 5.58 18.00
CA GLN A 70 5.00 4.83 19.25
C GLN A 70 6.41 4.84 19.85
N ARG A 71 7.46 4.69 19.03
CA ARG A 71 8.85 4.76 19.52
C ARG A 71 9.17 6.15 20.06
N MET A 72 8.72 7.19 19.36
CA MET A 72 8.96 8.57 19.76
C MET A 72 8.17 8.99 21.00
N SER A 73 6.97 8.43 21.23
CA SER A 73 6.22 8.71 22.46
C SER A 73 6.89 8.15 23.72
N ALA A 74 7.71 7.11 23.59
CA ALA A 74 8.51 6.51 24.67
C ALA A 74 10.00 6.90 24.60
N PHE A 75 10.37 7.86 23.76
CA PHE A 75 11.78 8.20 23.53
C PHE A 75 12.44 8.80 24.78
N ASN A 76 13.62 8.30 25.12
CA ASN A 76 14.47 8.84 26.16
C ASN A 76 15.89 9.08 25.59
N PRO A 77 16.37 10.33 25.55
CA PRO A 77 17.69 10.64 25.00
C PRO A 77 18.85 10.00 25.79
N TYR A 78 18.64 9.59 27.04
CA TYR A 78 19.67 8.92 27.85
C TYR A 78 19.79 7.41 27.59
N THR A 79 18.87 6.82 26.82
CA THR A 79 18.89 5.39 26.48
C THR A 79 19.32 5.12 25.04
N VAL A 80 19.76 6.16 24.32
CA VAL A 80 20.30 6.00 22.96
C VAL A 80 21.65 5.28 23.01
N ILE A 81 21.94 4.51 21.97
CA ILE A 81 23.21 3.82 21.78
C ILE A 81 23.94 4.44 20.59
N SER A 82 25.27 4.45 20.65
CA SER A 82 26.10 4.94 19.53
C SER A 82 26.24 3.86 18.45
N GLN A 83 26.66 4.27 17.25
CA GLN A 83 26.92 3.34 16.15
C GLN A 83 27.97 2.29 16.56
N GLU A 84 29.04 2.68 17.26
CA GLU A 84 30.09 1.75 17.69
C GLU A 84 29.58 0.69 18.69
N GLN A 85 28.51 0.99 19.44
CA GLN A 85 27.86 0.02 20.32
C GLN A 85 27.05 -1.01 19.51
N VAL A 86 26.32 -0.55 18.48
CA VAL A 86 25.59 -1.41 17.54
C VAL A 86 26.57 -2.34 16.81
N ASP A 87 27.64 -1.78 16.26
CA ASP A 87 28.65 -2.54 15.51
C ASP A 87 29.26 -3.66 16.38
N ARG A 88 29.59 -3.34 17.63
CA ARG A 88 30.11 -4.32 18.59
C ARG A 88 29.09 -5.41 18.95
N GLU A 89 27.83 -5.05 19.10
CA GLU A 89 26.76 -5.99 19.49
C GLU A 89 26.45 -6.97 18.37
N PHE A 90 26.40 -6.50 17.12
CA PHE A 90 26.05 -7.32 15.95
C PHE A 90 27.26 -7.86 15.17
N GLY A 91 28.48 -7.46 15.55
CA GLY A 91 29.72 -7.92 14.91
C GLY A 91 29.99 -7.26 13.56
N PHE A 92 29.47 -6.05 13.33
CA PHE A 92 29.76 -5.28 12.13
C PHE A 92 31.10 -4.54 12.25
N ASN A 93 31.73 -4.31 11.11
CA ASN A 93 32.88 -3.44 10.93
C ASN A 93 32.45 -2.27 10.04
N PRO A 94 32.92 -1.03 10.27
CA PRO A 94 32.70 0.09 9.34
C PRO A 94 32.89 -0.24 7.85
N ALA A 95 33.88 -1.07 7.52
CA ALA A 95 34.12 -1.52 6.14
C ALA A 95 32.95 -2.32 5.53
N ASP A 96 32.06 -2.89 6.33
CA ASP A 96 30.91 -3.68 5.86
C ASP A 96 29.84 -2.80 5.19
N TYR A 97 29.84 -1.49 5.45
CA TYR A 97 28.85 -0.55 4.91
C TYR A 97 29.46 0.71 4.27
N GLU A 98 30.76 0.74 4.02
CA GLU A 98 31.43 1.85 3.31
C GLU A 98 30.92 2.07 1.87
N GLU A 99 30.41 1.03 1.21
CA GLU A 99 29.93 1.10 -0.19
C GLU A 99 28.40 1.20 -0.31
N THR A 100 27.67 1.42 0.79
CA THR A 100 26.19 1.43 0.75
C THR A 100 25.59 2.71 0.18
N ASP A 101 26.39 3.75 -0.04
CA ASP A 101 25.93 5.07 -0.55
C ASP A 101 25.26 4.99 -1.94
N GLY A 102 25.51 3.93 -2.70
CA GLY A 102 24.91 3.70 -4.02
C GLY A 102 23.65 2.82 -4.03
N ILE A 103 23.17 2.38 -2.87
CA ILE A 103 22.00 1.51 -2.76
C ILE A 103 20.73 2.39 -2.83
N GLU A 104 20.04 2.35 -3.97
CA GLU A 104 18.68 2.87 -4.08
C GLU A 104 17.71 1.88 -3.42
N PHE A 105 16.91 2.38 -2.48
CA PHE A 105 15.77 1.63 -1.95
C PHE A 105 14.58 1.87 -2.88
N GLU A 106 14.02 0.81 -3.46
CA GLU A 106 12.71 0.83 -4.15
C GLU A 106 11.56 0.95 -3.15
#